data_AF-A0A8X7PZS4-F1
#
_entry.id   AF-A0A8X7PZS4-F1
#
_cell.length_a   1.000
_cell.length_b   1.000
_cell.length_c   1.000
_cell.angle_alpha   90.00
_cell.angle_beta   90.00
_cell.angle_gamma   90.00
#
_symmetry.space_group_name_H-M   'P 1'
#
loop_
_entity.id
_entity.type
_entity.pdbx_description
1 polymer ?
#
loop_
_entity_poly.entity_id
_entity_poly.type
_entity_poly.pdbx_seq_one_letter_code
_entity_poly.pdbx_strand_id
1 'polypeptide(L)'
;MDSRKFLALSLSLILIFPPISSSSIRFLPRWSSNREGSVIKQKTSASSLVIDPSRVTQLSWTPRAFLYKGLLTDEECDHFINLAKGKLEKSMVADNDSGESVESEVRTSSGMFLSKRQ
;
A
#
# COMPACT_ATOMS: atom_id res chain seq x y z
N MET A 1 49.31 4.85 24.35
CA MET A 1 49.01 5.54 23.07
C MET A 1 48.50 6.93 23.38
N ASP A 2 49.17 7.97 22.88
CA ASP A 2 48.81 9.36 23.20
C ASP A 2 47.41 9.69 22.65
N SER A 3 46.49 10.13 23.52
CA SER A 3 45.10 10.45 23.17
C SER A 3 44.99 11.44 22.00
N ARG A 4 46.00 12.32 21.86
CA ARG A 4 46.12 13.30 20.76
C ARG A 4 46.28 12.65 19.38
N LYS A 5 46.99 11.51 19.31
CA LYS A 5 47.18 10.74 18.07
C LYS A 5 45.90 9.98 17.69
N PHE A 6 45.14 9.54 18.68
CA PHE A 6 43.85 8.86 18.48
C PHE A 6 42.76 9.82 17.98
N LEU A 7 42.72 11.04 18.53
CA LEU A 7 41.80 12.10 18.10
C LEU A 7 42.07 12.58 16.68
N ALA A 8 43.35 12.72 16.31
CA ALA A 8 43.74 13.07 14.94
C ALA A 8 43.33 12.00 13.91
N LEU A 9 43.50 10.72 14.24
CA LEU A 9 43.04 9.60 13.41
C LEU A 9 41.50 9.58 13.29
N SER A 10 40.78 9.82 14.38
CA SER A 10 39.31 9.90 14.38
C SER A 10 38.77 11.05 13.52
N LEU A 11 39.35 12.25 13.63
CA LEU A 11 38.95 13.42 12.83
C LEU A 11 39.27 13.23 11.35
N SER A 12 40.36 12.54 11.01
CA SER A 12 40.71 12.25 9.61
C SER A 12 39.72 11.29 8.94
N LEU A 13 39.11 10.37 9.70
CA LEU A 13 38.14 9.41 9.17
C LEU A 13 36.80 10.08 8.79
N ILE A 14 36.42 11.15 9.50
CA ILE A 14 35.17 11.90 9.24
C ILE A 14 35.27 12.75 7.97
N LEU A 15 36.47 13.16 7.56
CA LEU A 15 36.68 13.96 6.34
C LEU A 15 36.81 13.12 5.06
N ILE A 16 37.06 11.81 5.18
CA ILE A 16 37.18 10.89 4.03
C ILE A 16 35.81 10.28 3.67
N PHE A 17 34.89 10.19 4.62
CA PHE A 17 33.52 9.71 4.40
C PHE A 17 32.52 10.85 4.60
N PRO A 18 32.06 11.54 3.53
CA PRO A 18 30.91 12.43 3.69
C PRO A 18 29.73 11.60 4.22
N PRO A 19 28.93 12.14 5.17
CA PRO A 19 27.72 11.46 5.59
C PRO A 19 26.87 11.28 4.34
N ILE A 20 26.56 10.03 4.00
CA ILE A 20 25.65 9.67 2.92
C ILE A 20 24.25 10.08 3.38
N SER A 21 24.00 11.39 3.38
CA SER A 21 22.69 11.99 3.50
C SER A 21 22.16 12.15 2.08
N SER A 22 21.65 11.04 1.58
CA SER A 22 20.86 10.93 0.34
C SER A 22 20.22 9.56 0.36
N SER A 23 19.03 9.44 0.94
CA SER A 23 18.15 8.30 0.67
C SER A 23 17.59 8.46 -0.75
N SER A 24 18.47 8.32 -1.75
CA SER A 24 18.09 7.99 -3.12
C SER A 24 18.45 6.51 -3.27
N ILE A 25 17.45 5.66 -3.07
CA ILE A 25 17.58 4.21 -3.25
C ILE A 25 17.80 3.97 -4.75
N ARG A 26 19.07 3.96 -5.17
CA ARG A 26 19.49 3.38 -6.45
C ARG A 26 19.65 1.88 -6.22
N PHE A 27 18.58 1.12 -6.45
CA PHE A 27 18.62 -0.34 -6.47
C PHE A 27 19.59 -0.80 -7.57
N LEU A 28 20.71 -1.40 -7.19
CA LEU A 28 21.62 -2.14 -8.07
C LEU A 28 20.93 -3.47 -8.49
N PRO A 29 20.91 -3.85 -9.78
CA PRO A 29 20.41 -5.15 -10.20
C PRO A 29 21.57 -6.14 -10.30
N ARG A 30 21.83 -6.93 -9.24
CA ARG A 30 22.76 -8.07 -9.37
C ARG A 30 22.67 -9.06 -8.19
N TRP A 31 21.84 -10.09 -8.32
CA TRP A 31 22.19 -11.42 -7.80
C TRP A 31 21.39 -12.48 -8.55
N SER A 32 22.10 -13.26 -9.38
CA SER A 32 21.58 -14.44 -10.05
C SER A 32 21.86 -15.64 -9.16
N SER A 33 20.82 -16.33 -8.71
CA SER A 33 20.91 -17.69 -8.19
C SER A 33 19.79 -18.51 -8.80
N ASN A 34 20.17 -19.40 -9.72
CA ASN A 34 19.32 -20.48 -10.21
C ASN A 34 18.93 -21.39 -9.03
N ARG A 35 17.63 -21.45 -8.73
CA ARG A 35 17.02 -22.60 -8.06
C ARG A 35 15.80 -22.99 -8.87
N GLU A 36 15.91 -24.13 -9.56
CA GLU A 36 14.76 -24.90 -10.00
C GLU A 36 13.95 -25.30 -8.76
N GLY A 37 12.73 -24.81 -8.68
CA GLY A 37 11.78 -25.12 -7.62
C GLY A 37 10.36 -24.90 -8.16
N SER A 38 9.71 -26.01 -8.50
CA SER A 38 8.28 -26.23 -8.77
C SER A 38 7.46 -25.02 -9.27
N VAL A 39 7.23 -25.02 -10.58
CA VAL A 39 6.33 -24.12 -11.30
C VAL A 39 4.88 -24.37 -10.87
N ILE A 40 4.37 -23.59 -9.92
CA ILE A 40 2.94 -23.25 -9.93
C ILE A 40 2.81 -22.04 -10.85
N LYS A 41 2.57 -22.32 -12.14
CA LYS A 41 2.15 -21.32 -13.10
C LYS A 41 0.68 -20.98 -12.81
N GLN A 42 0.44 -20.20 -11.76
CA GLN A 42 -0.81 -19.48 -11.66
C GLN A 42 -0.80 -18.46 -12.80
N LYS A 43 -1.57 -18.76 -13.85
CA LYS A 43 -1.93 -17.79 -14.88
C LYS A 43 -2.87 -16.78 -14.23
N THR A 44 -2.32 -15.92 -13.38
CA THR A 44 -3.02 -14.73 -12.92
C THR A 44 -3.01 -13.79 -14.10
N SER A 45 -4.08 -13.84 -14.91
CA SER A 45 -4.39 -12.78 -15.87
C SER A 45 -4.89 -11.53 -15.13
N ALA A 46 -4.30 -11.21 -13.99
CA ALA A 46 -4.30 -9.85 -13.51
C ALA A 46 -3.36 -9.15 -14.47
N SER A 47 -3.87 -8.16 -15.22
CA SER A 47 -2.97 -7.12 -15.69
C SER A 47 -2.13 -6.76 -14.47
N SER A 48 -0.80 -6.88 -14.59
CA SER A 48 0.05 -6.30 -13.58
C SER A 48 -0.47 -4.89 -13.41
N LEU A 49 -1.12 -4.59 -12.28
CA LEU A 49 -1.61 -3.27 -11.98
C LEU A 49 -0.35 -2.43 -11.84
N VAL A 50 0.14 -1.94 -12.98
CA VAL A 50 1.26 -1.02 -13.04
C VAL A 50 0.67 0.28 -12.52
N ILE A 51 0.67 0.40 -11.21
CA ILE A 51 0.32 1.65 -10.55
C ILE A 51 1.40 2.62 -10.96
N ASP A 52 1.03 3.59 -11.80
CA ASP A 52 1.91 4.68 -12.17
C ASP A 52 2.15 5.57 -10.93
N PRO A 53 3.38 5.61 -10.38
CA PRO A 53 3.69 6.41 -9.21
C PRO A 53 3.43 7.91 -9.44
N SER A 54 3.45 8.39 -10.68
CA SER A 54 3.17 9.78 -11.02
C SER A 54 1.72 10.19 -10.74
N ARG A 55 0.80 9.21 -10.69
CA ARG A 55 -0.63 9.41 -10.41
C ARG A 55 -1.00 9.22 -8.94
N VAL A 56 0.00 8.99 -8.08
CA VAL A 56 -0.17 8.81 -6.63
C VAL A 56 0.24 10.10 -5.92
N THR A 57 -0.66 10.65 -5.13
CA THR A 57 -0.39 11.82 -4.29
C THR A 57 -0.36 11.40 -2.84
N GLN A 58 0.78 11.57 -2.17
CA GLN A 58 0.87 11.36 -0.73
C GLN A 58 0.13 12.50 0.00
N LEU A 59 -0.79 12.15 0.90
CA LEU A 59 -1.59 13.12 1.68
C LEU A 59 -1.03 13.30 3.10
N SER A 60 -0.66 12.22 3.77
CA SER A 60 -0.08 12.26 5.12
C SER A 60 0.77 11.02 5.40
N TRP A 61 1.77 11.18 6.26
CA TRP A 61 2.52 10.06 6.84
C TRP A 61 1.90 9.56 8.15
N THR A 62 1.16 10.42 8.87
CA THR A 62 0.52 10.09 10.14
C THR A 62 -0.86 10.78 10.22
N PRO A 63 -1.96 10.06 9.92
CA PRO A 63 -2.01 8.67 9.44
C PRO A 63 -1.42 8.52 8.04
N ARG A 64 -0.94 7.32 7.68
CA ARG A 64 -0.46 7.03 6.31
C ARG A 64 -1.64 7.08 5.35
N ALA A 65 -1.65 8.07 4.47
CA ALA A 65 -2.74 8.29 3.51
C ALA A 65 -2.18 8.69 2.13
N PHE A 66 -2.68 8.05 1.08
CA PHE A 66 -2.30 8.27 -0.32
C PHE A 66 -3.55 8.33 -1.19
N LEU A 67 -3.58 9.25 -2.14
CA LEU A 67 -4.62 9.38 -3.16
C LEU A 67 -4.12 8.81 -4.48
N TYR A 68 -4.79 7.78 -4.99
CA TYR A 68 -4.51 7.19 -6.30
C TYR A 68 -5.50 7.75 -7.33
N LYS A 69 -5.01 8.56 -8.27
CA LYS A 69 -5.87 9.15 -9.31
C LYS A 69 -6.17 8.13 -10.40
N GLY A 70 -7.44 8.01 -10.78
CA GLY A 70 -7.96 7.05 -11.77
C GLY A 70 -7.44 5.64 -11.55
N LEU A 71 -7.64 5.15 -10.33
CA LEU A 71 -7.37 3.77 -9.92
C LEU A 71 -8.28 2.77 -10.64
N LEU A 72 -9.51 3.19 -10.92
CA LEU A 72 -10.49 2.48 -11.72
C LEU A 72 -10.82 3.33 -12.96
N THR A 73 -11.16 2.69 -14.07
CA THR A 73 -11.76 3.37 -15.22
C THR A 73 -13.23 3.69 -14.94
N ASP A 74 -13.81 4.57 -15.75
CA ASP A 74 -15.22 4.93 -15.61
C ASP A 74 -16.12 3.70 -15.87
N GLU A 75 -15.74 2.84 -16.82
CA GLU A 75 -16.47 1.62 -17.14
C GLU A 75 -16.44 0.59 -15.99
N GLU A 76 -15.31 0.47 -15.29
CA GLU A 76 -15.20 -0.38 -14.09
C GLU A 76 -16.06 0.17 -12.95
N CYS A 77 -16.11 1.50 -12.78
CA CYS A 77 -16.99 2.14 -11.80
C CYS A 77 -18.47 1.88 -12.11
N ASP A 78 -18.88 2.07 -13.37
CA ASP A 78 -20.25 1.77 -13.83
C ASP A 78 -20.60 0.30 -13.65
N HIS A 79 -19.65 -0.60 -13.88
CA HIS A 79 -19.82 -2.02 -13.64
C HIS A 79 -20.15 -2.30 -12.15
N PHE A 80 -19.38 -1.74 -11.21
CA PHE A 80 -19.65 -1.91 -9.78
C PHE A 80 -21.00 -1.31 -9.36
N ILE A 81 -21.36 -0.13 -9.90
CA ILE A 81 -22.66 0.48 -9.64
C ILE A 81 -23.79 -0.43 -10.13
N ASN A 82 -23.68 -0.99 -11.33
CA ASN A 82 -24.70 -1.86 -11.89
C ASN A 82 -24.80 -3.21 -11.16
N LEU A 83 -23.68 -3.75 -10.66
CA LEU A 83 -23.69 -4.94 -9.80
C LEU A 83 -24.42 -4.69 -8.46
N ALA A 84 -24.24 -3.49 -7.89
CA ALA A 84 -24.80 -3.10 -6.60
C ALA A 84 -26.28 -2.67 -6.68
N LYS A 85 -26.73 -2.14 -7.81
CA LYS A 85 -28.14 -1.73 -8.01
C LYS A 85 -29.09 -2.87 -7.65
N GLY A 86 -30.07 -2.55 -6.79
CA GLY A 86 -31.10 -3.49 -6.33
C GLY A 86 -30.65 -4.48 -5.24
N LYS A 87 -29.38 -4.42 -4.79
CA LYS A 87 -28.82 -5.31 -3.76
C LYS A 87 -28.19 -4.54 -2.59
N LEU A 88 -28.35 -3.22 -2.55
CA LEU A 88 -27.87 -2.38 -1.45
C LEU A 88 -28.81 -2.51 -0.26
N GLU A 89 -28.26 -2.94 0.87
CA GLU A 89 -28.99 -3.05 2.14
C GLU A 89 -28.51 -1.97 3.11
N LYS A 90 -29.41 -1.54 4.00
CA LYS A 90 -29.07 -0.54 5.00
C LYS A 90 -27.99 -1.09 5.93
N SER A 91 -26.99 -0.27 6.22
CA SER A 91 -25.92 -0.67 7.13
C SER A 91 -26.44 -0.88 8.54
N MET A 92 -26.20 -2.07 9.07
CA MET A 92 -26.45 -2.38 10.48
C MET A 92 -25.13 -2.34 11.26
N VAL A 93 -25.25 -2.08 12.55
CA VAL A 93 -24.15 -2.12 13.53
C VAL A 93 -24.58 -2.99 14.70
N ALA A 94 -23.63 -3.65 15.36
CA ALA A 94 -23.92 -4.33 16.61
C ALA A 94 -24.12 -3.30 17.71
N ASP A 95 -25.22 -3.42 18.45
CA ASP A 95 -25.46 -2.66 19.67
C ASP A 95 -24.45 -3.09 20.75
N ASN A 96 -23.95 -2.13 21.53
CA ASN A 96 -22.85 -2.41 22.46
C ASN A 96 -23.30 -3.23 23.68
N ASP A 97 -24.55 -3.09 24.10
CA ASP A 97 -25.06 -3.71 25.33
C ASP A 97 -25.72 -5.07 25.04
N SER A 98 -26.51 -5.14 23.97
CA SER A 98 -27.23 -6.36 23.58
C SER A 98 -26.49 -7.24 22.58
N GLY A 99 -25.55 -6.68 21.80
CA GLY A 99 -24.89 -7.37 20.70
C GLY A 99 -25.78 -7.60 19.47
N GLU A 100 -27.02 -7.11 19.51
CA GLU A 100 -27.99 -7.27 18.43
C GLU A 100 -27.68 -6.34 17.26
N SER A 101 -28.08 -6.74 16.06
CA SER A 101 -27.90 -5.94 14.86
C SER A 101 -28.96 -4.84 14.81
N VAL A 102 -28.55 -3.59 14.96
CA VAL A 102 -29.44 -2.41 14.97
C VAL A 102 -29.06 -1.47 13.82
N GLU A 103 -30.04 -0.75 13.28
CA GLU A 103 -29.78 0.31 12.31
C GLU A 103 -28.97 1.44 12.96
N SER A 104 -27.90 1.88 12.30
CA SER A 104 -27.06 2.95 12.82
C SER A 104 -27.55 4.33 12.38
N GLU A 105 -27.69 5.26 13.31
CA GLU A 105 -27.87 6.68 13.02
C GLU A 105 -26.58 7.34 12.49
N VAL A 106 -25.41 6.77 12.81
CA VAL A 106 -24.09 7.29 12.40
C VAL A 106 -23.67 6.73 11.04
N ARG A 107 -23.96 5.45 10.76
CA ARG A 107 -23.71 4.82 9.45
C ARG A 107 -24.99 4.79 8.62
N THR A 108 -25.33 5.94 8.06
CA THR A 108 -26.59 6.14 7.32
C THR A 108 -26.59 5.58 5.91
N SER A 109 -25.43 5.17 5.38
CA SER A 109 -25.28 4.63 4.03
C SER A 109 -25.77 3.17 3.90
N SER A 110 -26.08 2.77 2.66
CA SER A 110 -26.35 1.37 2.30
C SER A 110 -25.10 0.73 1.67
N GLY A 111 -25.01 -0.60 1.67
CA GLY A 111 -23.88 -1.34 1.13
C GLY A 111 -24.25 -2.72 0.59
N MET A 112 -23.35 -3.32 -0.18
CA MET A 112 -23.45 -4.69 -0.69
C MET A 112 -22.06 -5.34 -0.66
N PHE A 113 -22.00 -6.64 -0.32
CA PHE A 113 -20.79 -7.44 -0.47
C PHE A 113 -20.76 -8.15 -1.83
N LEU A 114 -19.60 -8.12 -2.49
CA LEU A 114 -19.38 -8.89 -3.72
C LEU A 114 -19.01 -10.34 -3.36
N SER A 115 -19.57 -11.29 -4.10
CA SER A 115 -19.15 -12.69 -3.97
C SER A 115 -17.77 -12.90 -4.60
N LYS A 116 -17.03 -13.90 -4.14
CA LYS A 116 -15.65 -14.18 -4.59
C LYS A 116 -15.52 -14.44 -6.11
N ARG A 117 -16.61 -14.75 -6.81
CA ARG A 117 -16.66 -15.06 -8.24
C ARG A 117 -17.63 -14.14 -8.99
N GLN A 118 -17.45 -12.84 -8.83
CA GLN A 118 -18.02 -11.84 -9.74
C GLN A 118 -17.14 -11.70 -10.98
#